data_AF-U9UEC8-F1
#
_entry.id   AF-U9UEC8-F1
#
_cell.length_a   1.000
_cell.length_b   1.000
_cell.length_c   1.000
_cell.angle_alpha   90.00
_cell.angle_beta   90.00
_cell.angle_gamma   90.00
#
_symmetry.space_group_name_H-M   'P 1'
#
loop_
_entity.id
_entity.type
_entity.pdbx_description
1 polymer ?
#
loop_
_entity_poly.entity_id
_entity_poly.type
_entity_poly.pdbx_seq_one_letter_code
_entity_poly.pdbx_strand_id
1 'polypeptide(L)'
;MAQQQKSSLAEIPEDPTIVLFGDLFSGKSSVLKRLTGGLLLTGLRTLSIVEIRLLQAEEPLRKISLRYIEDKNHQPISPWEITFAIITELNEEEIEEKLHEAQRYVRNPSIKDAKHTRLPPDIDELYFTKNSVCVTISGPDQMYNLSMVELPGK
;
A
#
# COMPACT_ATOMS: atom_id res chain seq x y z
N MET A 1 -4.99 28.30 34.61
CA MET A 1 -3.83 27.39 34.46
C MET A 1 -4.12 26.48 33.28
N ALA A 2 -3.48 26.72 32.14
CA ALA A 2 -3.69 25.95 30.93
C ALA A 2 -2.91 24.64 31.02
N GLN A 3 -3.63 23.50 30.95
CA GLN A 3 -2.99 22.20 30.78
C GLN A 3 -2.44 22.12 29.36
N GLN A 4 -1.12 22.05 29.28
CA GLN A 4 -0.36 21.87 28.06
C GLN A 4 -0.64 20.46 27.54
N GLN A 5 -1.46 20.36 26.49
CA GLN A 5 -1.76 19.11 25.82
C GLN A 5 -0.48 18.69 25.07
N LYS A 6 0.25 17.76 25.68
CA LYS A 6 1.49 17.18 25.14
C LYS A 6 1.14 16.50 23.82
N SER A 7 1.66 17.02 22.71
CA SER A 7 1.54 16.41 21.39
C SER A 7 2.14 15.00 21.47
N SER A 8 1.32 13.97 21.26
CA SER A 8 1.81 12.62 21.03
C SER A 8 2.60 12.64 19.73
N LEU A 9 3.94 12.60 19.85
CA LEU A 9 4.81 12.15 18.78
C LEU A 9 4.19 10.89 18.19
N ALA A 10 3.94 10.90 16.88
CA ALA A 10 3.32 9.80 16.16
C ALA A 10 3.91 8.47 16.63
N GLU A 11 3.06 7.61 17.18
CA GLU A 11 3.44 6.27 17.64
C GLU A 11 4.16 5.58 16.49
N ILE A 12 5.41 5.19 16.73
CA ILE A 12 6.11 4.24 15.87
C ILE A 12 5.22 2.99 15.88
N PRO A 13 4.86 2.40 14.73
CA PRO A 13 4.08 1.16 14.74
C PRO A 13 4.82 0.14 15.61
N GLU A 14 4.22 -0.30 16.71
CA GLU A 14 4.84 -1.30 17.61
C GLU A 14 4.99 -2.66 16.93
N ASP A 15 4.29 -2.86 15.81
CA ASP A 15 4.32 -4.09 15.04
C ASP A 15 5.62 -4.22 14.23
N PRO A 16 6.28 -5.40 14.27
CA PRO A 16 7.48 -5.63 13.48
C PRO A 16 7.20 -5.38 11.99
N THR A 17 8.15 -4.72 11.33
CA THR A 17 8.09 -4.49 9.88
C THR A 17 9.12 -5.34 9.16
N ILE A 18 8.68 -6.18 8.23
CA ILE A 18 9.57 -6.93 7.32
C ILE A 18 9.71 -6.14 6.02
N VAL A 19 10.93 -5.75 5.67
CA VAL A 19 11.20 -5.05 4.41
C VAL A 19 11.82 -6.02 3.41
N LEU A 20 11.19 -6.17 2.25
CA LEU A 20 11.69 -6.98 1.15
C LEU A 20 12.31 -6.09 0.07
N PHE A 21 13.59 -6.32 -0.20
CA PHE A 21 14.37 -5.61 -1.22
C PHE A 21 15.20 -6.60 -2.04
N GLY A 22 15.57 -6.19 -3.25
CA GLY A 22 16.31 -7.02 -4.21
C GLY A 22 15.89 -6.73 -5.66
N ASP A 23 16.65 -7.26 -6.60
CA ASP A 23 16.51 -6.99 -8.04
C ASP A 23 15.15 -7.39 -8.61
N LEU A 24 14.83 -6.90 -9.81
CA LEU A 24 13.67 -7.40 -10.55
C LEU A 24 13.69 -8.94 -10.64
N PHE A 25 12.54 -9.57 -10.44
CA PHE A 25 12.36 -11.03 -10.51
C PHE A 25 13.14 -11.86 -9.48
N SER A 26 13.70 -11.26 -8.43
CA SER A 26 14.37 -12.01 -7.35
C SER A 26 13.43 -12.83 -6.44
N GLY A 27 12.12 -12.86 -6.73
CA GLY A 27 11.12 -13.63 -5.98
C GLY A 27 10.54 -12.93 -4.73
N LYS A 28 10.79 -11.63 -4.53
CA LYS A 28 10.22 -10.84 -3.41
C LYS A 28 8.72 -11.05 -3.24
N SER A 29 7.97 -10.87 -4.33
CA SER A 29 6.52 -11.00 -4.31
C SER A 29 6.10 -12.44 -3.98
N SER A 30 6.87 -13.46 -4.39
CA SER A 30 6.58 -14.87 -4.07
C SER A 30 6.73 -15.15 -2.57
N VAL A 31 7.69 -14.52 -1.91
CA VAL A 31 7.83 -14.56 -0.44
C VAL A 31 6.60 -13.91 0.20
N LEU A 32 6.17 -12.75 -0.29
CA LEU A 32 4.98 -12.07 0.22
C LEU A 32 3.70 -12.90 0.07
N LYS A 33 3.46 -13.47 -1.12
CA LYS A 33 2.32 -14.38 -1.36
C LYS A 33 2.28 -15.52 -0.35
N ARG A 34 3.44 -16.05 0.03
CA ARG A 34 3.51 -17.13 1.03
C ARG A 34 3.19 -16.64 2.43
N LEU A 35 3.63 -15.44 2.81
CA LEU A 35 3.38 -14.84 4.12
C LEU A 35 1.95 -14.32 4.28
N THR A 36 1.29 -13.90 3.19
CA THR A 36 -0.08 -13.38 3.18
C THR A 36 -1.16 -14.45 3.02
N GLY A 37 -0.80 -15.74 3.12
CA GLY A 37 -1.78 -16.83 2.99
C GLY A 37 -2.30 -17.04 1.56
N GLY A 38 -1.53 -16.67 0.54
CA GLY A 38 -1.84 -16.95 -0.86
C GLY A 38 -2.36 -15.76 -1.68
N LEU A 39 -2.50 -14.58 -1.07
CA LEU A 39 -2.91 -13.36 -1.79
C LEU A 39 -1.85 -13.04 -2.86
N LEU A 40 -2.22 -13.12 -4.14
CA LEU A 40 -1.35 -12.76 -5.26
C LEU A 40 -1.07 -11.27 -5.18
N LEU A 41 0.12 -10.95 -4.70
CA LEU A 41 0.80 -9.69 -4.99
C LEU A 41 1.83 -9.91 -6.12
N THR A 42 1.80 -11.09 -6.74
CA THR A 42 2.84 -11.68 -7.60
C THR A 42 2.41 -11.67 -9.06
N GLY A 43 2.77 -10.62 -9.76
CA GLY A 43 2.50 -10.47 -11.20
C GLY A 43 2.79 -9.04 -11.66
N LEU A 44 2.66 -8.11 -10.72
CA LEU A 44 2.98 -6.71 -10.90
C LEU A 44 4.49 -6.52 -10.98
N ARG A 45 4.95 -5.80 -12.01
CA ARG A 45 6.21 -5.06 -11.89
C ARG A 45 5.97 -4.08 -10.74
N THR A 46 6.53 -4.34 -9.57
CA THR A 46 6.48 -3.42 -8.42
C THR A 46 7.21 -2.14 -8.82
N LEU A 47 6.44 -1.15 -9.29
CA LEU A 47 6.94 0.16 -9.75
C LEU A 47 6.79 1.23 -8.66
N SER A 48 6.15 0.88 -7.55
CA SER A 48 5.93 1.73 -6.39
C SER A 48 6.08 0.92 -5.11
N ILE A 49 6.18 1.59 -3.97
CA ILE A 49 6.25 0.93 -2.67
C ILE A 49 4.90 0.27 -2.37
N VAL A 50 4.90 -1.00 -2.00
CA VAL A 50 3.69 -1.71 -1.55
C VAL A 50 3.86 -2.06 -0.07
N GLU A 51 2.98 -1.52 0.76
CA GLU A 51 2.91 -1.82 2.20
C GLU A 51 1.73 -2.76 2.43
N ILE A 52 1.96 -3.88 3.12
CA ILE A 52 0.94 -4.86 3.48
C ILE A 52 0.83 -4.85 5.00
N ARG A 53 -0.36 -4.54 5.50
CA ARG A 53 -0.69 -4.53 6.92
C ARG A 53 -1.60 -5.70 7.20
N LEU A 54 -1.08 -6.68 7.91
CA LEU A 54 -1.86 -7.76 8.49
C LEU A 54 -2.31 -7.31 9.88
N LEU A 55 -3.62 -7.30 10.13
CA LEU A 55 -4.18 -6.83 11.40
C LEU A 55 -5.17 -7.85 11.97
N GLN A 56 -5.08 -8.14 13.25
CA GLN A 56 -6.09 -8.93 13.94
C GLN A 56 -7.39 -8.12 14.06
N ALA A 57 -8.51 -8.71 13.66
CA ALA A 57 -9.83 -8.09 13.77
C ALA A 57 -10.92 -9.16 13.91
N GLU A 58 -12.08 -8.77 14.44
CA GLU A 58 -13.24 -9.67 14.53
C GLU A 58 -13.86 -9.96 13.16
N GLU A 59 -13.90 -8.94 12.30
CA GLU A 59 -14.53 -9.01 10.98
C GLU A 59 -13.49 -9.07 9.85
N PRO A 60 -13.71 -9.91 8.82
CA PRO A 60 -12.84 -9.96 7.66
C PRO A 60 -12.93 -8.67 6.85
N LEU A 61 -11.78 -8.06 6.59
CA LEU A 61 -11.67 -6.88 5.74
C LEU A 61 -10.37 -6.94 4.95
N ARG A 62 -10.49 -6.82 3.63
CA ARG A 62 -9.37 -6.59 2.73
C ARG A 62 -9.60 -5.27 2.01
N LYS A 63 -8.61 -4.38 2.00
CA LYS A 63 -8.71 -3.09 1.30
C LYS A 63 -7.38 -2.63 0.73
N ILE A 64 -7.46 -1.83 -0.32
CA ILE A 64 -6.34 -1.10 -0.90
C ILE A 64 -6.55 0.38 -0.58
N SER A 65 -5.50 1.02 -0.08
CA SER A 65 -5.44 2.46 0.18
C SER A 65 -4.23 3.06 -0.53
N LEU A 66 -4.29 4.34 -0.85
CA LEU A 66 -3.20 5.09 -1.44
C LEU A 66 -2.66 6.03 -0.38
N ARG A 67 -1.35 5.96 -0.11
CA ARG A 67 -0.68 6.84 0.84
C ARG A 67 0.26 7.76 0.10
N TYR A 68 0.09 9.05 0.32
CA TYR A 68 0.87 10.10 -0.31
C TYR A 68 1.72 10.82 0.72
N ILE A 69 3.01 10.94 0.44
CA ILE A 69 3.99 11.67 1.27
C ILE A 69 4.83 12.64 0.44
N GLU A 70 4.72 12.59 -0.89
CA GLU A 70 5.33 13.54 -1.80
C GLU A 70 4.36 13.94 -2.93
N ASP A 71 4.56 15.13 -3.47
CA ASP A 71 3.84 15.63 -4.63
C ASP A 71 4.50 15.23 -5.97
N LYS A 72 3.94 15.71 -7.08
CA LYS A 72 4.43 15.44 -8.45
C LYS A 72 5.83 15.99 -8.75
N ASN A 73 6.37 16.86 -7.88
CA ASN A 73 7.70 17.43 -8.01
C ASN A 73 8.68 16.80 -7.00
N HIS A 74 8.28 15.69 -6.36
CA HIS A 74 9.00 15.06 -5.24
C HIS A 74 9.16 15.96 -4.00
N GLN A 75 8.36 17.02 -3.88
CA GLN A 75 8.37 17.83 -2.66
C GLN A 75 7.61 17.08 -1.56
N PRO A 76 8.17 16.98 -0.34
CA PRO A 76 7.47 16.38 0.79
C PRO A 76 6.17 17.13 1.09
N ILE A 77 5.10 16.38 1.36
CA ILE A 77 3.81 16.91 1.82
C ILE A 77 3.45 16.32 3.17
N SER A 78 2.43 16.89 3.82
CA SER A 78 1.84 16.24 5.00
C SER A 78 1.30 14.86 4.58
N PRO A 79 1.72 13.76 5.22
CA PRO A 79 1.24 12.43 4.88
C PRO A 79 -0.27 12.31 5.00
N TRP A 80 -0.90 11.66 4.03
CA TRP A 80 -2.32 11.31 4.09
C TRP A 80 -2.56 9.98 3.36
N GLU A 81 -3.62 9.28 3.77
CA GLU A 81 -3.99 7.97 3.24
C GLU A 81 -5.49 7.98 2.90
N ILE A 82 -5.86 7.44 1.74
CA ILE A 82 -7.26 7.33 1.29
C ILE A 82 -7.58 5.92 0.84
N THR A 83 -8.75 5.41 1.24
CA THR A 83 -9.26 4.13 0.74
C THR A 83 -9.54 4.22 -0.76
N PHE A 84 -8.87 3.37 -1.53
CA PHE A 84 -9.05 3.22 -2.97
C PHE A 84 -10.15 2.21 -3.29
N ALA A 85 -10.05 0.99 -2.72
CA ALA A 85 -10.98 -0.10 -2.98
C ALA A 85 -11.12 -1.01 -1.76
N ILE A 86 -12.32 -1.52 -1.52
CA ILE A 86 -12.56 -2.67 -0.65
C ILE A 86 -12.49 -3.91 -1.54
N ILE A 87 -11.67 -4.89 -1.16
CA ILE A 87 -11.34 -6.05 -1.99
C ILE A 87 -11.68 -7.38 -1.30
N THR A 88 -12.45 -7.36 -0.20
CA THR A 88 -12.80 -8.56 0.58
C THR A 88 -13.49 -9.63 -0.27
N GLU A 89 -14.42 -9.21 -1.13
CA GLU A 89 -15.25 -10.10 -1.95
C GLU A 89 -14.71 -10.30 -3.38
N LEU A 90 -13.54 -9.73 -3.70
CA LEU A 90 -12.94 -9.83 -5.03
C LEU A 90 -12.16 -11.13 -5.21
N ASN A 91 -12.17 -11.65 -6.43
CA ASN A 91 -11.31 -12.76 -6.82
C ASN A 91 -9.86 -12.31 -7.09
N GLU A 92 -8.98 -13.27 -7.33
CA GLU A 92 -7.54 -13.04 -7.52
C GLU A 92 -7.21 -12.09 -8.68
N GLU A 93 -7.86 -12.27 -9.83
CA GLU A 93 -7.67 -11.46 -11.04
C GLU A 93 -8.13 -10.02 -10.81
N GLU A 94 -9.30 -9.84 -10.20
CA GLU A 94 -9.84 -8.53 -9.85
C GLU A 94 -8.94 -7.78 -8.85
N ILE A 95 -8.36 -8.48 -7.88
CA ILE A 95 -7.41 -7.90 -6.92
C ILE A 95 -6.14 -7.43 -7.64
N GLU A 96 -5.60 -8.24 -8.55
CA GLU A 96 -4.41 -7.89 -9.32
C GLU A 96 -4.63 -6.64 -10.19
N GLU A 97 -5.78 -6.57 -10.88
CA GLU A 97 -6.18 -5.38 -11.64
C GLU A 97 -6.26 -4.13 -10.75
N LYS A 98 -6.89 -4.23 -9.58
CA LYS A 98 -7.02 -3.11 -8.64
C LYS A 98 -5.67 -2.67 -8.07
N LEU A 99 -4.77 -3.60 -7.80
CA LEU A 99 -3.41 -3.28 -7.37
C LEU A 99 -2.63 -2.59 -8.48
N HIS A 100 -2.77 -3.05 -9.74
CA HIS A 100 -2.16 -2.38 -10.89
C HIS A 100 -2.65 -0.93 -11.01
N GLU A 101 -3.97 -0.71 -10.94
CA GLU A 101 -4.56 0.63 -10.94
C GLU A 101 -4.03 1.50 -9.79
N ALA A 102 -3.99 0.96 -8.57
CA ALA A 102 -3.50 1.67 -7.39
C ALA A 102 -2.03 2.12 -7.53
N GLN A 103 -1.16 1.26 -8.08
CA GLN A 103 0.23 1.62 -8.35
C GLN A 103 0.35 2.78 -9.34
N ARG A 104 -0.55 2.86 -10.31
CA ARG A 104 -0.60 4.00 -11.23
C ARG A 104 -1.06 5.28 -10.53
N TYR A 105 -2.05 5.19 -9.64
CA TYR A 105 -2.52 6.38 -8.90
C TYR A 105 -1.47 6.99 -7.97
N VAL A 106 -0.66 6.17 -7.27
CA VAL A 106 0.41 6.72 -6.41
C VAL A 106 1.52 7.40 -7.21
N ARG A 107 1.68 7.03 -8.48
CA ARG A 107 2.61 7.65 -9.45
C ARG A 107 2.03 8.90 -10.14
N ASN A 108 0.77 9.23 -9.90
CA ASN A 108 0.08 10.41 -10.44
C ASN A 108 -0.51 11.28 -9.31
N PRO A 109 0.31 11.82 -8.39
CA PRO A 109 -0.16 12.53 -7.19
C PRO A 109 -0.94 13.82 -7.47
N SER A 110 -0.95 14.37 -8.69
CA SER A 110 -1.88 15.46 -9.04
C SER A 110 -3.34 15.05 -9.01
N ILE A 111 -3.63 13.75 -9.12
CA ILE A 111 -4.99 13.22 -9.22
C ILE A 111 -5.51 12.92 -7.81
N LYS A 112 -6.36 13.83 -7.31
CA LYS A 112 -6.86 13.79 -5.93
C LYS A 112 -8.14 12.96 -5.77
N ASP A 113 -8.86 12.69 -6.85
CA ASP A 113 -10.08 11.89 -6.84
C ASP A 113 -9.88 10.57 -7.60
N ALA A 114 -9.19 9.63 -6.95
CA ALA A 114 -8.93 8.31 -7.50
C ALA A 114 -10.19 7.46 -7.71
N LYS A 115 -11.32 7.81 -7.07
CA LYS A 115 -12.58 7.07 -7.19
C LYS A 115 -13.35 7.41 -8.46
N HIS A 116 -13.25 8.64 -8.95
CA HIS A 116 -14.01 9.11 -10.11
C HIS A 116 -13.16 9.44 -11.33
N THR A 117 -11.83 9.40 -11.19
CA THR A 117 -10.92 9.56 -12.33
C THR A 117 -10.66 8.19 -12.96
N ARG A 118 -10.37 8.13 -14.27
CA ARG A 118 -9.74 6.96 -14.91
C ARG A 118 -8.42 7.44 -15.50
N LEU A 119 -7.33 6.76 -15.15
CA LEU A 119 -6.01 7.12 -15.64
C LEU A 119 -5.85 6.73 -17.12
N PRO A 120 -5.44 7.65 -18.02
CA PRO A 120 -5.12 7.31 -19.40
C PRO A 120 -3.94 6.33 -19.43
N PRO A 121 -3.89 5.35 -20.36
CA PRO A 121 -2.97 4.20 -20.28
C PRO A 121 -1.48 4.54 -20.19
N ASP A 122 -1.04 5.66 -20.75
CA ASP A 122 0.40 5.93 -21.01
C ASP A 122 1.01 7.09 -20.21
N ILE A 123 0.29 7.67 -19.27
CA ILE A 123 0.75 8.88 -18.55
C ILE A 123 0.87 8.56 -17.07
N ASP A 124 2.12 8.53 -16.61
CA ASP A 124 2.48 8.58 -15.20
C ASP A 124 3.34 9.82 -14.95
N GLU A 125 2.96 10.65 -13.97
CA GLU A 125 3.73 11.84 -13.61
C GLU A 125 5.11 11.50 -13.04
N LEU A 126 5.20 10.39 -12.29
CA LEU A 126 6.40 9.95 -11.61
C LEU A 126 6.86 8.59 -12.13
N TYR A 127 8.15 8.45 -12.45
CA TYR A 127 8.75 7.15 -12.80
C TYR A 127 9.01 6.29 -11.55
N PHE A 128 9.52 6.91 -10.48
CA PHE A 128 9.61 6.33 -9.14
C PHE A 128 8.88 7.23 -8.16
N THR A 129 8.35 6.67 -7.08
CA THR A 129 7.73 7.48 -6.02
C THR A 129 7.94 6.87 -4.65
N LYS A 130 7.98 7.73 -3.63
CA LYS A 130 7.88 7.33 -2.22
C LYS A 130 6.45 7.19 -1.72
N ASN A 131 5.47 7.59 -2.54
CA ASN A 131 4.07 7.27 -2.31
C ASN A 131 3.89 5.75 -2.35
N SER A 132 2.95 5.23 -1.57
CA SER A 132 2.81 3.79 -1.38
C SER A 132 1.38 3.32 -1.56
N VAL A 133 1.25 2.12 -2.13
CA VAL A 133 0.00 1.37 -2.11
C VAL A 133 -0.04 0.59 -0.81
N CYS A 134 -1.07 0.80 0.01
CA CYS A 134 -1.24 0.14 1.30
C CYS A 134 -2.36 -0.90 1.21
N VAL A 135 -2.01 -2.18 1.32
CA VAL A 135 -2.94 -3.30 1.37
C VAL A 135 -3.18 -3.67 2.83
N THR A 136 -4.42 -3.55 3.31
CA THR A 136 -4.79 -4.04 4.65
C THR A 136 -5.52 -5.37 4.50
N ILE A 137 -5.10 -6.36 5.26
CA ILE A 137 -5.75 -7.66 5.40
C ILE A 137 -6.02 -7.84 6.89
N SER A 138 -7.28 -7.90 7.26
CA SER A 138 -7.69 -8.16 8.63
C SER A 138 -8.82 -9.18 8.71
N GLY A 139 -8.96 -9.80 9.86
CA GLY A 139 -10.02 -10.77 10.12
C GLY A 139 -9.65 -11.75 11.22
N PRO A 140 -10.58 -12.66 11.56
CA PRO A 140 -10.42 -13.59 12.68
C PRO A 140 -9.30 -14.61 12.44
N ASP A 141 -8.97 -14.88 11.17
CA ASP A 141 -7.88 -15.79 10.79
C ASP A 141 -6.48 -15.16 10.96
N GLN A 142 -6.40 -13.84 11.17
CA GLN A 142 -5.14 -13.14 11.31
C GLN A 142 -4.66 -13.19 12.78
N MET A 143 -3.71 -14.07 13.07
CA MET A 143 -3.25 -14.32 14.45
C MET A 143 -2.29 -13.26 15.02
N TYR A 144 -1.76 -12.38 14.18
CA TYR A 144 -0.76 -11.40 14.55
C TYR A 144 -0.86 -10.13 13.71
N ASN A 145 -0.50 -9.01 14.31
CA ASN A 145 -0.26 -7.78 13.58
C ASN A 145 1.15 -7.81 12.97
N LEU A 146 1.25 -7.53 11.68
CA LEU A 146 2.53 -7.51 10.96
C LEU A 146 2.46 -6.50 9.83
N SER A 147 3.52 -5.70 9.69
CA SER A 147 3.72 -4.88 8.51
C SER A 147 4.78 -5.51 7.61
N MET A 148 4.54 -5.48 6.30
CA MET A 148 5.50 -5.90 5.30
C MET A 148 5.60 -4.82 4.23
N VAL A 149 6.81 -4.50 3.80
CA VAL A 149 7.04 -3.48 2.78
C VAL A 149 7.81 -4.10 1.62
N GLU A 150 7.21 -4.12 0.43
CA GLU A 150 7.90 -4.44 -0.81
C GLU A 150 8.45 -3.15 -1.44
N LEU A 151 9.76 -3.13 -1.67
CA LEU A 151 10.39 -2.05 -2.42
C LEU A 151 10.51 -2.44 -3.90
N PRO A 152 10.33 -1.47 -4.83
CA PRO A 152 10.57 -1.70 -6.24
C PRO A 152 12.02 -2.18 -6.46
N GLY A 153 12.18 -3.23 -7.26
CA GLY A 153 13.50 -3.72 -7.67
C GLY A 153 14.14 -2.78 -8.69
N LYS A 154 15.48 -2.82 -8.76
CA LYS A 154 16.22 -2.24 -9.88
C LYS A 154 16.46 -3.28 -10.97
#